data_AF-A0A0J9VRF1-F1
#
_entry.id   AF-A0A0J9VRF1-F1
#
_cell.length_a   1.000
_cell.length_b   1.000
_cell.length_c   1.000
_cell.angle_alpha   90.00
_cell.angle_beta   90.00
_cell.angle_gamma   90.00
#
_symmetry.space_group_name_H-M   'P 1'
#
loop_
_entity.id
_entity.type
_entity.pdbx_description
1 polymer ?
#
loop_
_entity_poly.entity_id
_entity_poly.type
_entity_poly.pdbx_seq_one_letter_code
_entity_poly.pdbx_strand_id
1 'polypeptide(L)'
;MDKSLDNKEYFQTQPALEQGTSTEYHELARKLESRHVQFIALGGAIGTGLFLGIGRALTQAGPLSLLLGYTISGAAIFCMMQSLGEMCTWLPLPGAIPQFADRWVDPALSFAVGWNSWYYCVITLCAEIAAVSVVIQYWEGAQGVNVAVWITILIVLVACINLFAVSVYGEVEFYFAGIKVVAIVGLILLAFLIDVGATGQGRIGFRYWKCPGAMKEYVATGDFGRFLGFFSTLVNAAFSFGGIETVAVAGGEAKNPRRNIPKAVRRVFWRILFFYVLGALAVGVLVPHNDEKLLSAQANGSKGAAASPWVIAITHAKIKVLPSIINAVILSSASSAANAMTFNGSRYLFALSKNGQAPKIFQKCNKSGTPWVAVLLITAISLLSYLSCSASSSVAFTWFQNLATLSSLFTWFSICLIYVRFHSALKAQGIDRSSLTFKAPCQPYLAWFSMFYFGLIIVFSGFWTFTPWNANSFVTTYIGIPLLGALFCFWKFFKKTKWIPSTEADLHRDKAAIDAIIWEERQPTTIWGKFWDWLC
;
A
#
# COMPACT_ATOMS: atom_id res chain seq x y z
N MET A 1 18.75 61.68 4.19
CA MET A 1 20.20 61.46 4.31
C MET A 1 20.41 60.67 5.59
N ASP A 2 20.66 59.37 5.39
CA ASP A 2 21.18 58.33 6.28
C ASP A 2 21.07 58.45 7.82
N LYS A 3 20.40 57.46 8.43
CA LYS A 3 20.76 56.92 9.76
C LYS A 3 20.40 55.43 9.83
N SER A 4 21.41 54.60 9.58
CA SER A 4 21.51 53.23 10.05
C SER A 4 21.52 53.20 11.59
N LEU A 5 20.60 52.46 12.19
CA LEU A 5 20.73 52.01 13.58
C LEU A 5 20.35 50.53 13.67
N ASP A 6 21.30 49.78 14.20
CA ASP A 6 21.35 48.35 14.42
C ASP A 6 20.08 47.82 15.11
N ASN A 7 19.47 46.81 14.49
CA ASN A 7 18.35 46.05 15.05
C ASN A 7 18.88 44.74 15.65
N LYS A 8 19.79 44.85 16.62
CA LYS A 8 20.42 43.73 17.34
C LYS A 8 20.21 43.83 18.85
N GLU A 9 18.96 43.93 19.30
CA GLU A 9 18.67 43.81 20.74
C GLU A 9 17.19 43.47 21.00
N TYR A 10 16.73 42.31 20.52
CA TYR A 10 15.42 41.75 20.92
C TYR A 10 15.45 40.22 21.06
N PHE A 11 16.61 39.66 21.40
CA PHE A 11 16.75 38.25 21.77
C PHE A 11 17.47 38.14 23.10
N GLN A 12 16.73 38.33 24.21
CA GLN A 12 17.02 37.67 25.48
C GLN A 12 15.89 37.99 26.48
N THR A 13 15.05 36.99 26.74
CA THR A 13 14.66 36.47 28.07
C THR A 13 13.32 35.74 27.96
N GLN A 14 13.36 34.44 27.66
CA GLN A 14 12.36 33.50 28.16
C GLN A 14 13.12 32.44 28.98
N PRO A 15 12.65 32.12 30.20
CA PRO A 15 13.36 31.24 31.10
C PRO A 15 13.44 29.84 30.51
N ALA A 16 14.64 29.25 30.58
CA ALA A 16 14.88 27.86 30.24
C ALA A 16 13.91 26.97 31.03
N LEU A 17 12.95 26.36 30.33
CA LEU A 17 12.19 25.25 30.87
C LEU A 17 13.21 24.14 31.18
N GLU A 18 13.26 23.80 32.47
CA GLU A 18 14.12 22.78 33.04
C GLU A 18 14.20 21.55 32.13
N GLN A 19 15.43 21.18 31.77
CA GLN A 19 15.77 19.88 31.22
C GLN A 19 15.44 18.82 32.28
N GLY A 20 14.17 18.43 32.34
CA GLY A 20 13.75 17.22 33.02
C GLY A 20 14.49 16.05 32.38
N THR A 21 15.33 15.40 33.17
CA THR A 21 15.98 14.09 32.96
C THR A 21 15.66 13.47 31.60
N SER A 22 16.61 13.54 30.68
CA SER A 22 16.59 12.79 29.43
C SER A 22 16.55 11.29 29.76
N THR A 23 15.37 10.73 29.93
CA THR A 23 15.16 9.31 29.66
C THR A 23 15.68 9.11 28.25
N GLU A 24 16.69 8.26 28.08
CA GLU A 24 17.32 7.97 26.79
C GLU A 24 16.27 7.28 25.90
N TYR A 25 15.37 8.06 25.31
CA TYR A 25 14.33 7.55 24.43
C TYR A 25 15.06 7.09 23.17
N HIS A 26 15.13 5.77 22.96
CA HIS A 26 15.40 5.22 21.63
C HIS A 26 14.33 5.75 20.68
N GLU A 27 14.62 6.84 19.97
CA GLU A 27 13.78 7.44 18.95
C GLU A 27 14.25 6.99 17.56
N LEU A 28 13.30 6.91 16.61
CA LEU A 28 13.62 6.66 15.21
C LEU A 28 14.32 7.89 14.62
N ALA A 29 15.40 7.68 13.87
CA ALA A 29 16.11 8.78 13.24
C ALA A 29 15.29 9.42 12.12
N ARG A 30 14.95 10.71 12.24
CA ARG A 30 14.26 11.51 11.20
C ARG A 30 15.22 11.95 10.10
N LYS A 31 15.70 11.00 9.29
CA LYS A 31 16.74 11.23 8.25
C LYS A 31 16.22 11.09 6.81
N LEU A 32 14.92 10.91 6.60
CA LEU A 32 14.34 10.93 5.25
C LEU A 32 14.18 12.38 4.77
N GLU A 33 14.85 12.72 3.67
CA GLU A 33 14.64 14.00 3.00
C GLU A 33 13.23 14.11 2.43
N SER A 34 12.76 15.34 2.22
CA SER A 34 11.45 15.62 1.62
C SER A 34 11.27 14.83 0.31
N ARG A 35 12.30 14.82 -0.57
CA ARG A 35 12.28 14.06 -1.83
C ARG A 35 12.03 12.56 -1.62
N HIS A 36 12.57 11.95 -0.56
CA HIS A 36 12.38 10.52 -0.29
C HIS A 36 10.93 10.26 0.09
N VAL A 37 10.39 11.02 1.04
CA VAL A 37 8.99 10.87 1.50
C VAL A 37 8.02 11.03 0.32
N GLN A 38 8.32 11.97 -0.56
CA GLN A 38 7.44 12.37 -1.65
C GLN A 38 7.47 11.37 -2.81
N PHE A 39 8.60 10.69 -3.07
CA PHE A 39 8.68 9.55 -4.01
C PHE A 39 8.15 8.24 -3.41
N ILE A 40 8.38 7.98 -2.11
CA ILE A 40 7.77 6.86 -1.39
C ILE A 40 6.24 6.95 -1.48
N ALA A 41 5.67 8.14 -1.24
CA ALA A 41 4.24 8.37 -1.33
C ALA A 41 3.67 8.20 -2.76
N LEU A 42 4.49 8.43 -3.78
CA LEU A 42 4.08 8.40 -5.19
C LEU A 42 4.21 6.99 -5.79
N GLY A 43 5.32 6.29 -5.51
CA GLY A 43 5.66 4.99 -6.11
C GLY A 43 5.55 3.78 -5.18
N GLY A 44 5.48 3.97 -3.86
CA GLY A 44 5.51 2.88 -2.87
C GLY A 44 4.29 1.96 -2.91
N ALA A 45 3.14 2.46 -3.39
CA ALA A 45 1.92 1.66 -3.58
C ALA A 45 1.82 1.02 -4.98
N ILE A 46 2.72 1.35 -5.92
CA ILE A 46 2.76 0.72 -7.23
C ILE A 46 3.60 -0.55 -7.09
N GLY A 47 2.95 -1.70 -7.19
CA GLY A 47 3.58 -3.01 -6.96
C GLY A 47 3.05 -4.09 -7.89
N THR A 48 3.27 -5.34 -7.48
CA THR A 48 2.97 -6.53 -8.29
C THR A 48 1.49 -6.74 -8.55
N GLY A 49 0.59 -6.16 -7.76
CA GLY A 49 -0.84 -6.16 -8.05
C GLY A 49 -1.17 -5.55 -9.42
N LEU A 50 -0.55 -4.42 -9.77
CA LEU A 50 -0.79 -3.74 -11.06
C LEU A 50 -0.15 -4.47 -12.26
N PHE A 51 0.99 -5.12 -12.04
CA PHE A 51 1.76 -5.73 -13.13
C PHE A 51 1.49 -7.22 -13.34
N LEU A 52 1.25 -7.98 -12.28
CA LEU A 52 1.04 -9.42 -12.28
C LEU A 52 -0.38 -9.76 -11.85
N GLY A 53 -0.82 -9.26 -10.69
CA GLY A 53 -2.13 -9.57 -10.09
C GLY A 53 -3.32 -9.21 -10.99
N ILE A 54 -3.19 -8.13 -11.77
CA ILE A 54 -4.24 -7.68 -12.70
C ILE A 54 -4.57 -8.74 -13.77
N GLY A 55 -3.61 -9.61 -14.12
CA GLY A 55 -3.83 -10.72 -15.04
C GLY A 55 -4.87 -11.71 -14.51
N ARG A 56 -4.86 -12.00 -13.21
CA ARG A 56 -5.83 -12.89 -12.56
C ARG A 56 -7.24 -12.32 -12.60
N ALA A 57 -7.37 -11.01 -12.35
CA ALA A 57 -8.65 -10.33 -12.46
C ALA A 57 -9.18 -10.35 -13.91
N LEU A 58 -8.30 -10.15 -14.91
CA LEU A 58 -8.69 -10.22 -16.32
C LEU A 58 -9.19 -11.61 -16.70
N THR A 59 -8.41 -12.67 -16.42
CA THR A 59 -8.74 -14.05 -16.83
C THR A 59 -9.96 -14.61 -16.12
N GLN A 60 -10.27 -14.14 -14.90
CA GLN A 60 -11.45 -14.58 -14.17
C GLN A 60 -12.73 -13.89 -14.65
N ALA A 61 -12.66 -12.61 -15.04
CA ALA A 61 -13.87 -11.79 -15.12
C ALA A 61 -14.13 -11.11 -16.48
N GLY A 62 -13.12 -11.03 -17.35
CA GLY A 62 -13.20 -10.26 -18.59
C GLY A 62 -12.89 -8.76 -18.41
N PRO A 63 -12.69 -8.04 -19.52
CA PRO A 63 -12.12 -6.68 -19.48
C PRO A 63 -13.07 -5.59 -18.94
N LEU A 64 -14.39 -5.71 -19.14
CA LEU A 64 -15.35 -4.75 -18.58
C LEU A 64 -15.44 -4.91 -17.05
N SER A 65 -15.56 -6.14 -16.58
CA SER A 65 -15.55 -6.45 -15.15
C SER A 65 -14.27 -5.99 -14.46
N LEU A 66 -13.12 -6.11 -15.13
CA LEU A 66 -11.84 -5.61 -14.66
C LEU A 66 -11.88 -4.08 -14.48
N LEU A 67 -12.30 -3.34 -15.52
CA LEU A 67 -12.38 -1.88 -15.47
C LEU A 67 -13.33 -1.40 -14.37
N LEU A 68 -14.53 -1.98 -14.29
CA LEU A 68 -15.52 -1.63 -13.27
C LEU A 68 -15.01 -1.93 -11.86
N GLY A 69 -14.39 -3.10 -11.65
CA GLY A 69 -13.84 -3.49 -10.36
C GLY A 69 -12.80 -2.50 -9.85
N TYR A 70 -11.80 -2.19 -10.67
CA TYR A 70 -10.72 -1.27 -10.30
C TYR A 70 -11.23 0.16 -10.09
N THR A 71 -12.26 0.58 -10.85
CA THR A 71 -12.88 1.91 -10.69
C THR A 71 -13.66 2.00 -9.38
N ILE A 72 -14.51 1.02 -9.07
CA ILE A 72 -15.35 1.02 -7.87
C ILE A 72 -14.51 0.87 -6.60
N SER A 73 -13.55 -0.07 -6.58
CA SER A 73 -12.59 -0.19 -5.48
C SER A 73 -11.78 1.08 -5.30
N GLY A 74 -11.31 1.68 -6.40
CA GLY A 74 -10.60 2.96 -6.39
C GLY A 74 -11.42 4.08 -5.75
N ALA A 75 -12.71 4.19 -6.08
CA ALA A 75 -13.59 5.18 -5.48
C ALA A 75 -13.74 4.99 -3.96
N ALA A 76 -13.93 3.76 -3.48
CA ALA A 76 -14.01 3.45 -2.06
C ALA A 76 -12.69 3.76 -1.32
N ILE A 77 -11.55 3.46 -1.93
CA ILE A 77 -10.22 3.78 -1.37
C ILE A 77 -9.97 5.29 -1.34
N PHE A 78 -10.38 6.02 -2.38
CA PHE A 78 -10.30 7.48 -2.37
C PHE A 78 -11.10 8.06 -1.20
N CYS A 79 -12.35 7.62 -1.01
CA CYS A 79 -13.18 8.04 0.11
C CYS A 79 -12.56 7.72 1.49
N MET A 80 -11.90 6.56 1.62
CA MET A 80 -11.14 6.21 2.82
C MET A 80 -9.92 7.13 3.02
N MET A 81 -9.17 7.43 1.97
CA MET A 81 -8.01 8.33 2.03
C MET A 81 -8.39 9.76 2.40
N GLN A 82 -9.56 10.24 1.97
CA GLN A 82 -10.10 11.52 2.42
C GLN A 82 -10.32 11.53 3.95
N SER A 83 -10.82 10.43 4.50
CA SER A 83 -11.03 10.24 5.95
C SER A 83 -9.71 10.20 6.71
N LEU A 84 -8.74 9.44 6.20
CA LEU A 84 -7.39 9.34 6.75
C LEU A 84 -6.66 10.70 6.74
N GLY A 85 -6.82 11.47 5.65
CA GLY A 85 -6.20 12.79 5.51
C GLY A 85 -6.63 13.79 6.57
N GLU A 86 -7.91 13.81 6.96
CA GLU A 86 -8.38 14.68 8.05
C GLU A 86 -7.73 14.30 9.39
N MET A 87 -7.71 13.00 9.72
CA MET A 87 -7.13 12.51 10.98
C MET A 87 -5.62 12.78 11.04
N CYS A 88 -4.90 12.49 9.95
CA CYS A 88 -3.46 12.67 9.88
C CYS A 88 -3.02 14.13 9.88
N THR A 89 -3.84 15.06 9.40
CA THR A 89 -3.53 16.50 9.44
C THR A 89 -3.96 17.13 10.75
N TRP A 90 -4.96 16.56 11.44
CA TRP A 90 -5.26 16.92 12.82
C TRP A 90 -4.09 16.59 13.74
N LEU A 91 -3.62 15.34 13.67
CA LEU A 91 -2.59 14.80 14.56
C LEU A 91 -1.61 13.88 13.80
N PRO A 92 -0.52 14.42 13.23
CA PRO A 92 0.44 13.64 12.45
C PRO A 92 1.38 12.84 13.36
N LEU A 93 1.02 11.58 13.61
CA LEU A 93 1.77 10.67 14.48
C LEU A 93 2.51 9.59 13.68
N PRO A 94 3.75 9.19 14.06
CA PRO A 94 4.42 8.03 13.47
C PRO A 94 3.61 6.74 13.67
N GLY A 95 3.29 6.00 12.61
CA GLY A 95 2.41 4.83 12.73
C GLY A 95 1.02 5.22 13.24
N ALA A 96 0.41 6.22 12.60
CA ALA A 96 -0.78 6.92 13.09
C ALA A 96 -2.00 6.02 13.36
N ILE A 97 -2.24 4.99 12.52
CA ILE A 97 -3.51 4.26 12.50
C ILE A 97 -3.81 3.56 13.85
N PRO A 98 -2.90 2.74 14.43
CA PRO A 98 -3.14 2.18 15.77
C PRO A 98 -3.28 3.26 16.84
N GLN A 99 -2.52 4.35 16.77
CA GLN A 99 -2.59 5.44 17.74
C GLN A 99 -3.95 6.16 17.72
N PHE A 100 -4.55 6.31 16.53
CA PHE A 100 -5.89 6.88 16.40
C PHE A 100 -6.95 5.95 16.98
N ALA A 101 -6.82 4.64 16.77
CA ALA A 101 -7.70 3.66 17.40
C ALA A 101 -7.61 3.68 18.93
N ASP A 102 -6.40 3.82 19.47
CA ASP A 102 -6.14 3.89 20.92
C ASP A 102 -6.79 5.11 21.56
N ARG A 103 -6.74 6.27 20.88
CA ARG A 103 -7.23 7.55 21.41
C ARG A 103 -8.75 7.74 21.26
N TRP A 104 -9.33 7.24 20.17
CA TRP A 104 -10.70 7.62 19.77
C TRP A 104 -11.69 6.46 19.77
N VAL A 105 -11.23 5.22 19.88
CA VAL A 105 -12.07 4.03 19.73
C VAL A 105 -11.95 3.08 20.91
N ASP A 106 -10.88 2.30 20.97
CA ASP A 106 -10.63 1.28 21.99
C ASP A 106 -9.16 0.82 21.89
N PRO A 107 -8.41 0.75 22.99
CA PRO A 107 -7.05 0.22 22.98
C PRO A 107 -6.93 -1.24 22.48
N ALA A 108 -7.99 -2.06 22.57
CA ALA A 108 -8.03 -3.39 21.95
C ALA A 108 -8.12 -3.33 20.42
N LEU A 109 -8.83 -2.34 19.87
CA LEU A 109 -8.82 -2.10 18.42
C LEU A 109 -7.44 -1.62 17.98
N SER A 110 -6.78 -0.74 18.75
CA SER A 110 -5.38 -0.36 18.50
C SER A 110 -4.46 -1.58 18.41
N PHE A 111 -4.52 -2.47 19.40
CA PHE A 111 -3.71 -3.68 19.41
C PHE A 111 -3.97 -4.55 18.17
N ALA A 112 -5.25 -4.82 17.88
CA ALA A 112 -5.64 -5.67 16.75
C ALA A 112 -5.21 -5.08 15.41
N VAL A 113 -5.49 -3.79 15.18
CA VAL A 113 -5.13 -3.09 13.94
C VAL A 113 -3.62 -2.99 13.79
N GLY A 114 -2.89 -2.68 14.86
CA GLY A 114 -1.43 -2.60 14.80
C GLY A 114 -0.77 -3.94 14.44
N TRP A 115 -1.17 -5.03 15.08
CA TRP A 115 -0.67 -6.37 14.73
C TRP A 115 -1.11 -6.80 13.34
N ASN A 116 -2.31 -6.42 12.90
CA ASN A 116 -2.77 -6.64 11.53
C ASN A 116 -1.93 -5.86 10.51
N SER A 117 -1.59 -4.60 10.77
CA SER A 117 -0.74 -3.80 9.88
C SER A 117 0.68 -4.36 9.80
N TRP A 118 1.23 -4.86 10.91
CA TRP A 118 2.51 -5.58 10.90
C TRP A 118 2.42 -6.89 10.11
N TYR A 119 1.38 -7.69 10.36
CA TYR A 119 1.11 -8.94 9.64
C TYR A 119 0.95 -8.70 8.13
N TYR A 120 0.20 -7.68 7.73
CA TYR A 120 0.06 -7.24 6.35
C TYR A 120 1.42 -6.99 5.69
N CYS A 121 2.32 -6.27 6.37
CA CYS A 121 3.66 -6.01 5.86
C CYS A 121 4.44 -7.30 5.63
N VAL A 122 4.43 -8.23 6.59
CA VAL A 122 5.17 -9.49 6.50
C VAL A 122 4.64 -10.39 5.38
N ILE A 123 3.31 -10.53 5.27
CA ILE A 123 2.70 -11.36 4.22
C ILE A 123 2.88 -10.72 2.84
N THR A 124 2.76 -9.40 2.73
CA THR A 124 3.00 -8.71 1.46
C THR A 124 4.46 -8.84 1.05
N LEU A 125 5.42 -8.75 1.97
CA LEU A 125 6.83 -9.09 1.69
C LEU A 125 6.97 -10.50 1.08
N CYS A 126 6.28 -11.50 1.64
CA CYS A 126 6.29 -12.86 1.07
C CYS A 126 5.67 -12.92 -0.33
N ALA A 127 4.58 -12.19 -0.56
CA ALA A 127 3.96 -12.06 -1.88
C ALA A 127 4.95 -11.45 -2.89
N GLU A 128 5.63 -10.37 -2.54
CA GLU A 128 6.60 -9.73 -3.42
C GLU A 128 7.80 -10.64 -3.74
N ILE A 129 8.28 -11.41 -2.76
CA ILE A 129 9.35 -12.40 -3.00
C ILE A 129 8.89 -13.52 -3.95
N ALA A 130 7.66 -14.01 -3.78
CA ALA A 130 7.07 -14.98 -4.70
C ALA A 130 6.90 -14.39 -6.11
N ALA A 131 6.50 -13.12 -6.23
CA ALA A 131 6.37 -12.43 -7.50
C ALA A 131 7.71 -12.25 -8.23
N VAL A 132 8.79 -11.85 -7.52
CA VAL A 132 10.15 -11.82 -8.08
C VAL A 132 10.53 -13.20 -8.61
N SER A 133 10.22 -14.24 -7.84
CA SER A 133 10.48 -15.64 -8.23
C SER A 133 9.70 -16.10 -9.46
N VAL A 134 8.52 -15.52 -9.73
CA VAL A 134 7.77 -15.73 -10.98
C VAL A 134 8.43 -14.98 -12.14
N VAL A 135 8.70 -13.68 -11.96
CA VAL A 135 9.18 -12.80 -13.04
C VAL A 135 10.56 -13.19 -13.52
N ILE A 136 11.45 -13.60 -12.62
CA ILE A 136 12.83 -13.96 -12.98
C ILE A 136 12.90 -15.18 -13.91
N GLN A 137 11.90 -16.06 -13.87
CA GLN A 137 11.83 -17.23 -14.74
C GLN A 137 11.50 -16.89 -16.21
N TYR A 138 11.23 -15.61 -16.50
CA TYR A 138 11.12 -15.11 -17.88
C TYR A 138 12.41 -15.33 -18.67
N TRP A 139 13.58 -15.12 -18.07
CA TRP A 139 14.87 -15.28 -18.75
C TRP A 139 15.33 -16.74 -18.72
N GLU A 140 15.71 -17.27 -19.89
CA GLU A 140 16.13 -18.68 -20.06
C GLU A 140 17.23 -19.09 -19.08
N GLY A 141 18.22 -18.22 -18.85
CA GLY A 141 19.32 -18.48 -17.91
C GLY A 141 18.88 -18.67 -16.45
N ALA A 142 17.69 -18.19 -16.07
CA ALA A 142 17.14 -18.35 -14.73
C ALA A 142 16.26 -19.60 -14.56
N GLN A 143 15.83 -20.24 -15.65
CA GLN A 143 14.88 -21.37 -15.62
C GLN A 143 15.51 -22.67 -15.07
N GLY A 144 16.84 -22.80 -15.19
CA GLY A 144 17.61 -23.91 -14.64
C GLY A 144 18.01 -23.72 -13.16
N VAL A 145 17.81 -22.53 -12.60
CA VAL A 145 18.21 -22.20 -11.23
C VAL A 145 17.08 -22.55 -10.27
N ASN A 146 17.41 -23.18 -9.14
CA ASN A 146 16.43 -23.47 -8.10
C ASN A 146 15.85 -22.16 -7.54
N VAL A 147 14.52 -22.08 -7.45
CA VAL A 147 13.81 -20.88 -6.98
C VAL A 147 14.24 -20.42 -5.57
N ALA A 148 14.70 -21.36 -4.73
CA ALA A 148 15.29 -21.09 -3.43
C ALA A 148 16.43 -20.06 -3.48
N VAL A 149 17.22 -20.05 -4.55
CA VAL A 149 18.34 -19.10 -4.75
C VAL A 149 17.79 -17.67 -4.86
N TRP A 150 16.76 -17.46 -5.69
CA TRP A 150 16.15 -16.14 -5.89
C TRP A 150 15.48 -15.61 -4.62
N ILE A 151 14.80 -16.50 -3.90
CA ILE A 151 14.20 -16.19 -2.59
C ILE A 151 15.28 -15.74 -1.59
N THR A 152 16.38 -16.50 -1.48
CA THR A 152 17.49 -16.18 -0.59
C THR A 152 18.10 -14.83 -0.91
N ILE A 153 18.42 -14.59 -2.18
CA ILE A 153 19.05 -13.35 -2.65
C ILE A 153 18.18 -12.15 -2.26
N LEU A 154 16.88 -12.22 -2.50
CA LEU A 154 15.99 -11.09 -2.22
C LEU A 154 15.81 -10.87 -0.71
N ILE A 155 15.66 -11.92 0.09
CA ILE A 155 15.59 -11.81 1.55
C ILE A 155 16.85 -11.15 2.11
N VAL A 156 18.04 -11.61 1.67
CA VAL A 156 19.32 -11.04 2.09
C VAL A 156 19.44 -9.58 1.65
N LEU A 157 19.12 -9.27 0.39
CA LEU A 157 19.19 -7.91 -0.14
C LEU A 157 18.30 -6.95 0.66
N VAL A 158 17.03 -7.31 0.87
CA VAL A 158 16.06 -6.49 1.60
C VAL A 158 16.45 -6.35 3.07
N ALA A 159 16.92 -7.42 3.71
CA ALA A 159 17.41 -7.38 5.08
C ALA A 159 18.63 -6.44 5.20
N CYS A 160 19.61 -6.55 4.30
CA CYS A 160 20.78 -5.68 4.29
C CYS A 160 20.37 -4.21 4.15
N ILE A 161 19.55 -3.85 3.15
CA ILE A 161 19.09 -2.47 2.94
C ILE A 161 18.39 -1.92 4.19
N ASN A 162 17.55 -2.72 4.84
CA ASN A 162 16.79 -2.32 6.02
C ASN A 162 17.57 -2.40 7.34
N LEU A 163 18.75 -3.03 7.38
CA LEU A 163 19.64 -3.02 8.55
C LEU A 163 20.62 -1.84 8.49
N PHE A 164 20.91 -1.31 7.30
CA PHE A 164 21.72 -0.10 7.14
C PHE A 164 20.92 1.18 7.45
N ALA A 165 21.56 2.34 7.24
CA ALA A 165 20.95 3.62 7.56
C ALA A 165 19.67 3.87 6.76
N VAL A 166 18.66 4.47 7.41
CA VAL A 166 17.36 4.84 6.81
C VAL A 166 17.50 5.71 5.56
N SER A 167 18.59 6.48 5.44
CA SER A 167 18.90 7.25 4.23
C SER A 167 19.17 6.36 3.02
N VAL A 168 19.82 5.20 3.18
CA VAL A 168 20.06 4.24 2.10
C VAL A 168 18.74 3.70 1.56
N TYR A 169 17.82 3.34 2.45
CA TYR A 169 16.45 2.98 2.08
C TYR A 169 15.79 4.09 1.25
N GLY A 170 15.88 5.35 1.71
CA GLY A 170 15.29 6.50 1.02
C GLY A 170 15.84 6.72 -0.40
N GLU A 171 17.16 6.59 -0.59
CA GLU A 171 17.79 6.71 -1.91
C GLU A 171 17.37 5.57 -2.84
N VAL A 172 17.43 4.32 -2.37
CA VAL A 172 17.02 3.15 -3.15
C VAL A 172 15.56 3.30 -3.62
N GLU A 173 14.68 3.72 -2.72
CA GLU A 173 13.27 3.87 -3.03
C GLU A 173 13.00 5.07 -3.95
N PHE A 174 13.80 6.14 -3.87
CA PHE A 174 13.74 7.24 -4.83
C PHE A 174 13.98 6.77 -6.27
N TYR A 175 15.04 5.99 -6.51
CA TYR A 175 15.32 5.45 -7.84
C TYR A 175 14.25 4.44 -8.30
N PHE A 176 13.83 3.52 -7.43
CA PHE A 176 12.80 2.54 -7.76
C PHE A 176 11.44 3.19 -8.08
N ALA A 177 11.01 4.17 -7.28
CA ALA A 177 9.79 4.92 -7.55
C ALA A 177 9.89 5.67 -8.89
N GLY A 178 11.03 6.27 -9.22
CA GLY A 178 11.28 6.90 -10.52
C GLY A 178 11.09 5.94 -11.70
N ILE A 179 11.69 4.74 -11.63
CA ILE A 179 11.55 3.69 -12.66
C ILE A 179 10.08 3.31 -12.84
N LYS A 180 9.35 3.07 -11.73
CA LYS A 180 7.92 2.67 -11.77
C LYS A 180 7.05 3.71 -12.48
N VAL A 181 7.26 4.99 -12.16
CA VAL A 181 6.48 6.10 -12.73
C VAL A 181 6.73 6.25 -14.22
N VAL A 182 7.99 6.25 -14.64
CA VAL A 182 8.33 6.31 -16.07
C VAL A 182 7.76 5.10 -16.80
N ALA A 183 7.85 3.91 -16.21
CA ALA A 183 7.34 2.69 -16.82
C ALA A 183 5.82 2.71 -16.99
N ILE A 184 5.04 3.12 -15.99
CA ILE A 184 3.57 3.10 -16.11
C ILE A 184 3.08 4.14 -17.12
N VAL A 185 3.68 5.34 -17.15
CA VAL A 185 3.36 6.35 -18.17
C VAL A 185 3.71 5.83 -19.57
N GLY A 186 4.91 5.23 -19.73
CA GLY A 186 5.33 4.62 -20.98
C GLY A 186 4.43 3.48 -21.43
N LEU A 187 3.98 2.62 -20.51
CA LEU A 187 3.08 1.49 -20.79
C LEU A 187 1.69 1.97 -21.22
N ILE A 188 1.16 3.04 -20.64
CA ILE A 188 -0.14 3.61 -21.05
C ILE A 188 -0.05 4.21 -22.45
N LEU A 189 1.02 4.96 -22.75
CA LEU A 189 1.25 5.51 -24.08
C LEU A 189 1.44 4.39 -25.11
N LEU A 190 2.24 3.39 -24.79
CA LEU A 190 2.44 2.22 -25.62
C LEU A 190 1.13 1.46 -25.84
N ALA A 191 0.30 1.31 -24.81
CA ALA A 191 -0.98 0.65 -24.91
C ALA A 191 -1.89 1.34 -25.93
N PHE A 192 -1.94 2.67 -25.89
CA PHE A 192 -2.65 3.45 -26.89
C PHE A 192 -2.10 3.21 -28.30
N LEU A 193 -0.78 3.25 -28.49
CA LEU A 193 -0.13 3.00 -29.78
C LEU A 193 -0.40 1.59 -30.34
N ILE A 194 -0.36 0.56 -29.49
CA ILE A 194 -0.68 -0.81 -29.88
C ILE A 194 -2.16 -0.91 -30.26
N ASP A 195 -3.07 -0.33 -29.46
CA ASP A 195 -4.51 -0.40 -29.73
C ASP A 195 -4.88 0.23 -31.08
N VAL A 196 -4.33 1.41 -31.41
CA VAL A 196 -4.57 2.08 -32.69
C VAL A 196 -3.88 1.40 -33.89
N GLY A 197 -3.01 0.41 -33.65
CA GLY A 197 -2.37 -0.41 -34.68
C GLY A 197 -1.01 0.11 -35.17
N ALA A 198 -0.34 0.99 -34.42
CA ALA A 198 0.95 1.58 -34.80
C ALA A 198 2.08 0.54 -34.95
N THR A 199 1.91 -0.67 -34.44
CA THR A 199 2.88 -1.78 -34.52
C THR A 199 2.74 -2.65 -35.77
N GLY A 200 1.82 -2.31 -36.67
CA GLY A 200 1.58 -3.07 -37.91
C GLY A 200 0.89 -4.43 -37.72
N GLN A 201 0.46 -4.77 -36.50
CA GLN A 201 -0.37 -5.96 -36.22
C GLN A 201 -1.88 -5.71 -36.45
N GLY A 202 -2.22 -4.52 -36.95
CA GLY A 202 -3.60 -4.07 -37.12
C GLY A 202 -4.20 -3.48 -35.84
N ARG A 203 -5.24 -2.66 -36.00
CA ARG A 203 -5.96 -2.03 -34.89
C ARG A 203 -6.67 -3.09 -34.04
N ILE A 204 -6.50 -3.05 -32.73
CA ILE A 204 -7.27 -3.90 -31.80
C ILE A 204 -8.67 -3.29 -31.64
N GLY A 205 -8.77 -2.04 -31.20
CA GLY A 205 -10.03 -1.27 -31.19
C GLY A 205 -11.15 -1.97 -30.43
N PHE A 206 -10.87 -2.37 -29.18
CA PHE A 206 -11.80 -3.13 -28.33
C PHE A 206 -12.23 -4.49 -28.91
N ARG A 207 -11.47 -5.09 -29.83
CA ARG A 207 -11.76 -6.43 -30.37
C ARG A 207 -11.99 -7.47 -29.27
N TYR A 208 -11.16 -7.46 -28.23
CA TYR A 208 -11.25 -8.43 -27.13
C TYR A 208 -12.47 -8.24 -26.20
N TRP A 209 -13.08 -7.05 -26.23
CA TRP A 209 -14.35 -6.78 -25.55
C TRP A 209 -15.54 -7.35 -26.32
N LYS A 210 -15.38 -7.62 -27.61
CA LYS A 210 -16.40 -8.27 -28.46
C LYS A 210 -16.19 -9.78 -28.51
N CYS A 211 -14.94 -10.22 -28.72
CA CYS A 211 -14.55 -11.62 -28.77
C CYS A 211 -13.18 -11.80 -28.12
N PRO A 212 -13.04 -12.57 -27.02
CA PRO A 212 -14.02 -13.51 -26.46
C PRO A 212 -15.21 -12.89 -25.72
N GLY A 213 -15.18 -11.60 -25.39
CA GLY A 213 -16.31 -10.89 -24.79
C GLY A 213 -15.92 -10.02 -23.59
N ALA A 214 -16.79 -9.05 -23.29
CA ALA A 214 -16.54 -8.01 -22.29
C ALA A 214 -16.59 -8.51 -20.84
N MET A 215 -17.44 -9.48 -20.56
CA MET A 215 -17.58 -10.13 -19.25
C MET A 215 -17.46 -11.64 -19.41
N LYS A 216 -16.81 -12.28 -18.44
CA LYS A 216 -16.62 -13.73 -18.39
C LYS A 216 -17.37 -14.29 -17.19
N GLU A 217 -17.95 -15.47 -17.38
CA GLU A 217 -18.54 -16.26 -16.31
C GLU A 217 -17.45 -16.82 -15.38
N TYR A 218 -17.67 -16.71 -14.08
CA TYR A 218 -16.77 -17.23 -13.06
C TYR A 218 -17.56 -17.98 -12.00
N VAL A 219 -17.14 -19.20 -11.68
CA VAL A 219 -17.72 -20.10 -10.65
C VAL A 219 -19.14 -20.61 -10.94
N ALA A 220 -20.01 -19.79 -11.54
CA ALA A 220 -21.34 -20.15 -12.01
C ALA A 220 -21.50 -19.77 -13.50
N THR A 221 -22.62 -20.14 -14.11
CA THR A 221 -22.95 -19.82 -15.50
C THR A 221 -23.96 -18.67 -15.61
N GLY A 222 -24.10 -18.09 -16.80
CA GLY A 222 -25.05 -17.01 -17.08
C GLY A 222 -24.73 -15.69 -16.37
N ASP A 223 -25.76 -14.86 -16.18
CA ASP A 223 -25.59 -13.51 -15.62
C ASP A 223 -25.09 -13.51 -14.17
N PHE A 224 -25.49 -14.51 -13.38
CA PHE A 224 -24.94 -14.70 -12.04
C PHE A 224 -23.45 -15.03 -12.08
N GLY A 225 -23.02 -15.90 -13.01
CA GLY A 225 -21.60 -16.18 -13.25
C GLY A 225 -20.80 -14.94 -13.64
N ARG A 226 -21.35 -14.07 -14.49
CA ARG A 226 -20.72 -12.79 -14.88
C ARG A 226 -20.64 -11.82 -13.69
N PHE A 227 -21.67 -11.76 -12.87
CA PHE A 227 -21.66 -10.97 -11.62
C PHE A 227 -20.58 -11.45 -10.65
N LEU A 228 -20.44 -12.77 -10.46
CA LEU A 228 -19.39 -13.35 -9.63
C LEU A 228 -18.00 -13.05 -10.20
N GLY A 229 -17.84 -13.06 -11.53
CA GLY A 229 -16.63 -12.60 -12.19
C GLY A 229 -16.32 -11.14 -11.86
N PHE A 230 -17.30 -10.25 -12.03
CA PHE A 230 -17.17 -8.85 -11.60
C PHE A 230 -16.84 -8.71 -10.10
N PHE A 231 -17.48 -9.49 -9.22
CA PHE A 231 -17.21 -9.42 -7.80
C PHE A 231 -15.77 -9.84 -7.46
N SER A 232 -15.20 -10.82 -8.17
CA SER A 232 -13.81 -11.25 -7.96
C SER A 232 -12.79 -10.16 -8.32
N THR A 233 -13.12 -9.24 -9.24
CA THR A 233 -12.23 -8.12 -9.57
C THR A 233 -12.18 -7.07 -8.47
N LEU A 234 -13.26 -6.89 -7.70
CA LEU A 234 -13.27 -6.02 -6.51
C LEU A 234 -12.30 -6.52 -5.44
N VAL A 235 -12.23 -7.85 -5.24
CA VAL A 235 -11.27 -8.49 -4.32
C VAL A 235 -9.84 -8.32 -4.82
N ASN A 236 -9.57 -8.63 -6.09
CA ASN A 236 -8.23 -8.49 -6.67
C ASN A 236 -7.74 -7.03 -6.67
N ALA A 237 -8.64 -6.07 -6.88
CA ALA A 237 -8.30 -4.65 -6.84
C ALA A 237 -7.81 -4.23 -5.45
N ALA A 238 -8.41 -4.77 -4.37
CA ALA A 238 -7.98 -4.48 -3.00
C ALA A 238 -6.51 -4.86 -2.72
N PHE A 239 -6.00 -5.95 -3.30
CA PHE A 239 -4.55 -6.22 -3.26
C PHE A 239 -3.74 -5.14 -3.98
N SER A 240 -4.16 -4.79 -5.20
CA SER A 240 -3.43 -3.86 -6.06
C SER A 240 -3.31 -2.45 -5.48
N PHE A 241 -4.32 -2.02 -4.74
CA PHE A 241 -4.32 -0.74 -4.04
C PHE A 241 -3.70 -0.79 -2.63
N GLY A 242 -3.30 -1.98 -2.16
CA GLY A 242 -2.65 -2.18 -0.86
C GLY A 242 -1.48 -1.23 -0.65
N GLY A 243 -1.31 -0.75 0.59
CA GLY A 243 -0.19 0.11 0.97
C GLY A 243 -0.41 1.59 0.66
N ILE A 244 -1.57 2.00 0.15
CA ILE A 244 -1.92 3.40 -0.05
C ILE A 244 -1.89 4.22 1.24
N GLU A 245 -2.34 3.62 2.34
CA GLU A 245 -2.32 4.19 3.68
C GLU A 245 -0.90 4.46 4.21
N THR A 246 0.16 3.98 3.53
CA THR A 246 1.55 4.30 3.85
C THR A 246 1.82 5.82 3.86
N VAL A 247 1.02 6.61 3.13
CA VAL A 247 1.06 8.08 3.21
C VAL A 247 0.88 8.57 4.66
N ALA A 248 0.04 7.91 5.46
CA ALA A 248 -0.13 8.23 6.88
C ALA A 248 1.09 7.85 7.73
N VAL A 249 1.71 6.70 7.42
CA VAL A 249 2.93 6.24 8.12
C VAL A 249 4.10 7.17 7.83
N ALA A 250 4.33 7.48 6.56
CA ALA A 250 5.38 8.40 6.10
C ALA A 250 5.09 9.84 6.54
N GLY A 251 3.81 10.23 6.65
CA GLY A 251 3.38 11.52 7.16
C GLY A 251 3.91 11.81 8.57
N GLY A 252 3.94 10.82 9.46
CA GLY A 252 4.50 11.00 10.82
C GLY A 252 6.01 11.26 10.86
N GLU A 253 6.74 10.98 9.78
CA GLU A 253 8.18 11.23 9.64
C GLU A 253 8.49 12.39 8.66
N ALA A 254 7.46 13.03 8.10
CA ALA A 254 7.62 14.08 7.09
C ALA A 254 8.08 15.41 7.70
N LYS A 255 8.89 16.18 6.92
CA LYS A 255 9.36 17.52 7.32
C LYS A 255 8.25 18.56 7.43
N ASN A 256 7.10 18.42 6.77
CA ASN A 256 5.92 19.25 7.08
C ASN A 256 4.65 18.42 6.82
N PRO A 257 4.15 17.68 7.82
CA PRO A 257 3.00 16.80 7.63
C PRO A 257 1.72 17.58 7.29
N ARG A 258 1.51 18.76 7.89
CA ARG A 258 0.32 19.59 7.69
C ARG A 258 0.19 20.09 6.25
N ARG A 259 1.29 20.24 5.52
CA ARG A 259 1.31 20.59 4.09
C ARG A 259 1.38 19.36 3.17
N ASN A 260 2.21 18.39 3.51
CA ASN A 260 2.53 17.27 2.62
C ASN A 260 1.44 16.19 2.60
N ILE A 261 0.78 15.92 3.73
CA ILE A 261 -0.30 14.93 3.80
C ILE A 261 -1.49 15.35 2.92
N PRO A 262 -2.00 16.60 2.98
CA PRO A 262 -3.06 17.04 2.08
C PRO A 262 -2.70 16.94 0.60
N LYS A 263 -1.46 17.30 0.23
CA LYS A 263 -0.96 17.16 -1.14
C LYS A 263 -0.99 15.68 -1.57
N ALA A 264 -0.45 14.79 -0.74
CA ALA A 264 -0.41 13.35 -1.02
C ALA A 264 -1.82 12.75 -1.14
N VAL A 265 -2.74 13.09 -0.22
CA VAL A 265 -4.15 12.68 -0.27
C VAL A 265 -4.82 13.16 -1.56
N ARG A 266 -4.59 14.40 -1.98
CA ARG A 266 -5.10 14.94 -3.27
C ARG A 266 -4.49 14.25 -4.49
N ARG A 267 -3.23 13.80 -4.44
CA ARG A 267 -2.60 13.01 -5.52
C ARG A 267 -3.10 11.56 -5.59
N VAL A 268 -3.76 11.03 -4.55
CA VAL A 268 -4.33 9.67 -4.58
C VAL A 268 -5.32 9.51 -5.74
N PHE A 269 -6.17 10.51 -5.99
CA PHE A 269 -7.13 10.47 -7.11
C PHE A 269 -6.42 10.20 -8.44
N TRP A 270 -5.37 10.96 -8.74
CA TRP A 270 -4.61 10.82 -9.98
C TRP A 270 -3.89 9.49 -10.08
N ARG A 271 -3.32 9.00 -8.97
CA ARG A 271 -2.71 7.67 -8.94
C ARG A 271 -3.72 6.57 -9.25
N ILE A 272 -4.92 6.64 -8.65
CA ILE A 272 -6.02 5.68 -8.89
C ILE A 272 -6.45 5.73 -10.37
N LEU A 273 -6.69 6.94 -10.90
CA LEU A 273 -7.13 7.10 -12.28
C LEU A 273 -6.09 6.61 -13.29
N PHE A 274 -4.87 7.15 -13.24
CA PHE A 274 -3.86 6.87 -14.26
C PHE A 274 -3.28 5.47 -14.12
N PHE A 275 -2.94 5.01 -12.92
CA PHE A 275 -2.21 3.74 -12.80
C PHE A 275 -3.16 2.55 -12.79
N TYR A 276 -4.32 2.67 -12.15
CA TYR A 276 -5.20 1.53 -11.93
C TYR A 276 -6.38 1.49 -12.90
N VAL A 277 -7.12 2.60 -13.06
CA VAL A 277 -8.29 2.62 -13.95
C VAL A 277 -7.85 2.57 -15.42
N LEU A 278 -6.93 3.44 -15.84
CA LEU A 278 -6.40 3.37 -17.20
C LEU A 278 -5.51 2.15 -17.42
N GLY A 279 -4.82 1.66 -16.39
CA GLY A 279 -4.08 0.40 -16.45
C GLY A 279 -5.01 -0.81 -16.71
N ALA A 280 -6.13 -0.89 -15.99
CA ALA A 280 -7.17 -1.89 -16.20
C ALA A 280 -7.80 -1.79 -17.59
N LEU A 281 -8.09 -0.57 -18.06
CA LEU A 281 -8.57 -0.35 -19.43
C LEU A 281 -7.56 -0.82 -20.47
N ALA A 282 -6.30 -0.40 -20.34
CA ALA A 282 -5.22 -0.76 -21.26
C ALA A 282 -5.05 -2.29 -21.33
N VAL A 283 -4.90 -2.97 -20.18
CA VAL A 283 -4.79 -4.43 -20.14
C VAL A 283 -6.03 -5.10 -20.74
N GLY A 284 -7.22 -4.64 -20.39
CA GLY A 284 -8.47 -5.21 -20.92
C GLY A 284 -8.68 -4.98 -22.42
N VAL A 285 -8.11 -3.92 -22.99
CA VAL A 285 -8.14 -3.67 -24.44
C VAL A 285 -7.09 -4.50 -25.17
N LEU A 286 -5.89 -4.67 -24.60
CA LEU A 286 -4.75 -5.26 -25.30
C LEU A 286 -4.64 -6.78 -25.22
N VAL A 287 -5.23 -7.41 -24.20
CA VAL A 287 -5.08 -8.84 -23.95
C VAL A 287 -6.46 -9.50 -23.84
N PRO A 288 -6.74 -10.58 -24.59
CA PRO A 288 -7.98 -11.31 -24.42
C PRO A 288 -7.97 -12.07 -23.09
N HIS A 289 -9.12 -12.14 -22.42
CA HIS A 289 -9.21 -12.81 -21.11
C HIS A 289 -8.99 -14.34 -21.17
N ASN A 290 -8.98 -14.92 -22.37
CA ASN A 290 -8.72 -16.34 -22.62
C ASN A 290 -7.33 -16.59 -23.26
N ASP A 291 -6.40 -15.64 -23.13
CA ASP A 291 -5.03 -15.78 -23.62
C ASP A 291 -4.31 -17.01 -23.02
N GLU A 292 -3.81 -17.90 -23.87
CA GLU A 292 -3.18 -19.15 -23.43
C GLU A 292 -1.90 -18.94 -22.60
N LYS A 293 -1.11 -17.90 -22.89
CA LYS A 293 0.11 -17.59 -22.11
C LYS A 293 -0.28 -17.09 -20.72
N LEU A 294 -1.31 -16.26 -20.64
CA LEU A 294 -1.80 -15.76 -19.36
C LEU A 294 -2.42 -16.88 -18.51
N LEU A 295 -3.21 -17.76 -19.12
CA LEU A 295 -3.84 -18.89 -18.44
C LEU A 295 -2.82 -19.93 -17.97
N SER A 296 -1.82 -20.27 -18.82
CA SER A 296 -0.77 -21.22 -18.45
C SER A 296 0.16 -20.70 -17.35
N ALA A 297 0.48 -19.41 -17.36
CA ALA A 297 1.24 -18.77 -16.28
C ALA A 297 0.51 -18.82 -14.93
N GLN A 298 -0.82 -18.68 -14.94
CA GLN A 298 -1.65 -18.76 -13.73
C GLN A 298 -1.86 -20.19 -13.24
N ALA A 299 -2.09 -21.14 -14.15
CA ALA A 299 -2.43 -22.51 -13.79
C ALA A 299 -1.22 -23.32 -13.30
N ASN A 300 -0.08 -23.24 -14.00
CA ASN A 300 1.03 -24.15 -13.80
C ASN A 300 2.35 -23.46 -13.43
N GLY A 301 2.37 -22.12 -13.36
CA GLY A 301 3.61 -21.36 -13.20
C GLY A 301 4.66 -21.75 -14.24
N SER A 302 4.22 -22.08 -15.46
CA SER A 302 5.06 -22.66 -16.51
C SER A 302 6.33 -21.83 -16.70
N LYS A 303 7.49 -22.51 -16.64
CA LYS A 303 8.80 -21.88 -16.82
C LYS A 303 8.83 -21.11 -18.15
N GLY A 304 9.26 -19.85 -18.12
CA GLY A 304 9.35 -18.98 -19.30
C GLY A 304 8.05 -18.32 -19.76
N ALA A 305 6.90 -18.58 -19.13
CA ALA A 305 5.66 -17.89 -19.49
C ALA A 305 5.68 -16.43 -19.00
N ALA A 306 5.32 -15.49 -19.88
CA ALA A 306 5.11 -14.10 -19.50
C ALA A 306 3.90 -14.01 -18.55
N ALA A 307 4.13 -13.95 -17.25
CA ALA A 307 3.05 -13.91 -16.25
C ALA A 307 2.31 -12.55 -16.19
N SER A 308 2.89 -11.51 -16.79
CA SER A 308 2.31 -10.17 -16.82
C SER A 308 1.53 -9.93 -18.12
N PRO A 309 0.25 -9.49 -18.05
CA PRO A 309 -0.51 -9.12 -19.24
C PRO A 309 0.14 -7.96 -20.02
N TRP A 310 0.88 -7.07 -19.35
CA TRP A 310 1.65 -6.02 -20.03
C TRP A 310 2.73 -6.61 -20.95
N VAL A 311 3.46 -7.60 -20.47
CA VAL A 311 4.51 -8.28 -21.25
C VAL A 311 3.88 -9.10 -22.39
N ILE A 312 2.75 -9.76 -22.14
CA ILE A 312 2.01 -10.50 -23.18
C ILE A 312 1.55 -9.56 -24.29
N ALA A 313 0.93 -8.42 -23.96
CA ALA A 313 0.48 -7.43 -24.94
C ALA A 313 1.62 -6.97 -25.87
N ILE A 314 2.80 -6.69 -25.29
CA ILE A 314 3.98 -6.25 -26.04
C ILE A 314 4.53 -7.38 -26.92
N THR A 315 4.50 -8.61 -26.42
CA THR A 315 4.88 -9.81 -27.18
C THR A 315 3.95 -10.01 -28.37
N HIS A 316 2.64 -9.84 -28.18
CA HIS A 316 1.63 -9.92 -29.24
C HIS A 316 1.80 -8.82 -30.28
N ALA A 317 2.22 -7.63 -29.84
CA ALA A 317 2.57 -6.52 -30.70
C ALA A 317 3.91 -6.71 -31.46
N LYS A 318 4.60 -7.84 -31.28
CA LYS A 318 5.88 -8.21 -31.91
C LYS A 318 7.03 -7.22 -31.65
N ILE A 319 7.01 -6.54 -30.51
CA ILE A 319 8.12 -5.66 -30.08
C ILE A 319 9.17 -6.52 -29.38
N LYS A 320 10.37 -6.65 -29.96
CA LYS A 320 11.36 -7.67 -29.56
C LYS A 320 12.02 -7.44 -28.19
N VAL A 321 12.49 -6.22 -27.92
CA VAL A 321 13.35 -5.94 -26.74
C VAL A 321 12.52 -5.57 -25.51
N LEU A 322 11.39 -4.91 -25.72
CA LEU A 322 10.59 -4.31 -24.67
C LEU A 322 10.01 -5.30 -23.64
N PRO A 323 9.62 -6.55 -23.99
CA PRO A 323 9.21 -7.55 -23.01
C PRO A 323 10.27 -7.83 -21.93
N SER A 324 11.56 -7.85 -22.31
CA SER A 324 12.67 -8.03 -21.36
C SER A 324 12.82 -6.81 -20.44
N ILE A 325 12.76 -5.60 -21.00
CA ILE A 325 12.83 -4.34 -20.23
C ILE A 325 11.68 -4.26 -19.22
N ILE A 326 10.45 -4.55 -19.65
CA ILE A 326 9.28 -4.48 -18.77
C ILE A 326 9.35 -5.55 -17.67
N ASN A 327 9.81 -6.78 -17.95
CA ASN A 327 10.06 -7.74 -16.87
C ASN A 327 11.12 -7.25 -15.88
N ALA A 328 12.19 -6.60 -16.34
CA ALA A 328 13.19 -6.01 -15.43
C ALA A 328 12.59 -4.89 -14.56
N VAL A 329 11.70 -4.06 -15.13
CA VAL A 329 10.93 -3.08 -14.38
C VAL A 329 10.04 -3.75 -13.33
N ILE A 330 9.30 -4.80 -13.70
CA ILE A 330 8.41 -5.52 -12.76
C ILE A 330 9.24 -6.13 -11.62
N LEU A 331 10.40 -6.72 -11.94
CA LEU A 331 11.34 -7.26 -10.95
C LEU A 331 11.82 -6.19 -9.97
N SER A 332 12.20 -5.01 -10.48
CA SER A 332 12.59 -3.86 -9.65
C SER A 332 11.42 -3.35 -8.79
N SER A 333 10.21 -3.37 -9.35
CA SER A 333 8.99 -2.91 -8.67
C SER A 333 8.62 -3.81 -7.49
N ALA A 334 8.64 -5.12 -7.71
CA ALA A 334 8.42 -6.12 -6.67
C ALA A 334 9.50 -6.05 -5.57
N SER A 335 10.77 -5.91 -5.95
CA SER A 335 11.88 -5.77 -5.00
C SER A 335 11.77 -4.51 -4.14
N SER A 336 11.33 -3.40 -4.75
CA SER A 336 11.04 -2.15 -4.05
C SER A 336 9.86 -2.30 -3.08
N ALA A 337 8.77 -2.95 -3.50
CA ALA A 337 7.63 -3.21 -2.61
C ALA A 337 8.04 -4.09 -1.42
N ALA A 338 8.84 -5.14 -1.64
CA ALA A 338 9.41 -5.97 -0.57
C ALA A 338 10.24 -5.14 0.43
N ASN A 339 11.06 -4.23 -0.08
CA ASN A 339 11.85 -3.30 0.73
C ASN A 339 10.95 -2.36 1.56
N ALA A 340 9.93 -1.76 0.96
CA ALA A 340 8.98 -0.88 1.63
C ALA A 340 8.17 -1.60 2.72
N MET A 341 7.77 -2.85 2.49
CA MET A 341 7.03 -3.64 3.49
C MET A 341 7.90 -4.00 4.69
N THR A 342 9.18 -4.29 4.48
CA THR A 342 10.13 -4.53 5.58
C THR A 342 10.31 -3.27 6.42
N PHE A 343 10.47 -2.12 5.75
CA PHE A 343 10.57 -0.81 6.38
C PHE A 343 9.32 -0.47 7.22
N ASN A 344 8.13 -0.61 6.62
CA ASN A 344 6.86 -0.31 7.28
C ASN A 344 6.61 -1.26 8.46
N GLY A 345 6.80 -2.55 8.26
CA GLY A 345 6.59 -3.56 9.29
C GLY A 345 7.46 -3.31 10.52
N SER A 346 8.74 -2.96 10.34
CA SER A 346 9.63 -2.72 11.47
C SER A 346 9.17 -1.53 12.33
N ARG A 347 8.55 -0.52 11.69
CA ARG A 347 8.02 0.68 12.35
C ARG A 347 6.69 0.45 13.04
N TYR A 348 5.80 -0.35 12.44
CA TYR A 348 4.60 -0.80 13.14
C TYR A 348 4.95 -1.57 14.42
N LEU A 349 5.91 -2.51 14.34
CA LEU A 349 6.31 -3.29 15.51
C LEU A 349 7.01 -2.42 16.58
N PHE A 350 7.85 -1.47 16.15
CA PHE A 350 8.43 -0.48 17.04
C PHE A 350 7.34 0.37 17.74
N ALA A 351 6.37 0.89 17.00
CA ALA A 351 5.27 1.68 17.55
C ALA A 351 4.41 0.88 18.54
N LEU A 352 4.07 -0.37 18.21
CA LEU A 352 3.36 -1.27 19.12
C LEU A 352 4.14 -1.48 20.42
N SER A 353 5.46 -1.63 20.33
CA SER A 353 6.29 -1.83 21.50
C SER A 353 6.37 -0.58 22.39
N LYS A 354 6.31 0.62 21.81
CA LYS A 354 6.21 1.89 22.56
C LYS A 354 4.88 2.01 23.28
N ASN A 355 3.80 1.53 22.67
CA ASN A 355 2.46 1.52 23.28
C ASN A 355 2.26 0.38 24.30
N GLY A 356 3.30 -0.39 24.64
CA GLY A 356 3.19 -1.54 25.54
C GLY A 356 2.37 -2.70 24.95
N GLN A 357 2.09 -2.67 23.64
CA GLN A 357 1.32 -3.64 22.87
C GLN A 357 2.21 -4.69 22.17
N ALA A 358 3.53 -4.54 22.29
CA ALA A 358 4.53 -5.54 21.91
C ALA A 358 5.73 -5.50 22.89
N PRO A 359 6.54 -6.58 22.97
CA PRO A 359 7.74 -6.63 23.80
C PRO A 359 8.71 -5.45 23.58
N LYS A 360 9.26 -4.91 24.68
CA LYS A 360 10.19 -3.76 24.66
C LYS A 360 11.46 -3.99 23.84
N ILE A 361 11.84 -5.25 23.57
CA ILE A 361 13.01 -5.59 22.74
C ILE A 361 12.93 -4.98 21.33
N PHE A 362 11.73 -4.77 20.79
CA PHE A 362 11.55 -4.19 19.47
C PHE A 362 11.82 -2.68 19.43
N GLN A 363 12.03 -2.03 20.58
CA GLN A 363 12.47 -0.63 20.66
C GLN A 363 13.99 -0.47 20.44
N LYS A 364 14.75 -1.57 20.36
CA LYS A 364 16.21 -1.51 20.19
C LYS A 364 16.57 -1.03 18.78
N CYS A 365 17.15 0.17 18.70
CA CYS A 365 17.67 0.75 17.47
C CYS A 365 19.18 0.51 17.33
N ASN A 366 19.67 0.42 16.10
CA ASN A 366 21.10 0.48 15.81
C ASN A 366 21.60 1.93 15.87
N LYS A 367 22.91 2.16 15.69
CA LYS A 367 23.52 3.52 15.68
C LYS A 367 22.91 4.47 14.64
N SER A 368 22.27 3.93 13.61
CA SER A 368 21.62 4.68 12.55
C SER A 368 20.14 5.00 12.82
N GLY A 369 19.60 4.55 13.96
CA GLY A 369 18.20 4.78 14.36
C GLY A 369 17.20 3.79 13.76
N THR A 370 17.67 2.63 13.26
CA THR A 370 16.82 1.59 12.66
C THR A 370 16.49 0.49 13.67
N PRO A 371 15.21 0.08 13.85
CA PRO A 371 14.81 -0.94 14.82
C PRO A 371 15.20 -2.35 14.35
N TRP A 372 16.48 -2.70 14.52
CA TRP A 372 17.09 -3.89 13.91
C TRP A 372 16.46 -5.21 14.35
N VAL A 373 16.01 -5.32 15.62
CA VAL A 373 15.33 -6.53 16.11
C VAL A 373 14.02 -6.78 15.37
N ALA A 374 13.27 -5.71 15.10
CA ALA A 374 12.02 -5.78 14.35
C ALA A 374 12.28 -6.19 12.89
N VAL A 375 13.34 -5.66 12.28
CA VAL A 375 13.77 -6.05 10.93
C VAL A 375 14.11 -7.54 10.89
N LEU A 376 14.93 -8.04 11.82
CA LEU A 376 15.31 -9.46 11.87
C LEU A 376 14.11 -10.39 12.04
N LEU A 377 13.12 -10.02 12.87
CA LEU A 377 11.91 -10.83 13.02
C LEU A 377 11.13 -10.92 11.70
N ILE A 378 10.96 -9.80 11.00
CA ILE A 378 10.27 -9.76 9.71
C ILE A 378 11.03 -10.59 8.67
N THR A 379 12.36 -10.46 8.60
CA THR A 379 13.22 -11.27 7.74
C THR A 379 13.09 -12.76 8.07
N ALA A 380 13.08 -13.15 9.35
CA ALA A 380 12.93 -14.55 9.75
C ALA A 380 11.57 -15.12 9.33
N ILE A 381 10.47 -14.36 9.49
CA ILE A 381 9.15 -14.82 9.08
C ILE A 381 9.02 -14.83 7.55
N SER A 382 9.73 -13.96 6.83
CA SER A 382 9.76 -13.95 5.36
C SER A 382 10.31 -15.25 4.74
N LEU A 383 10.97 -16.10 5.53
CA LEU A 383 11.33 -17.47 5.13
C LEU A 383 10.10 -18.33 4.78
N LEU A 384 8.88 -17.93 5.16
CA LEU A 384 7.65 -18.51 4.61
C LEU A 384 7.60 -18.47 3.08
N SER A 385 8.31 -17.55 2.42
CA SER A 385 8.40 -17.45 0.95
C SER A 385 8.94 -18.72 0.30
N TYR A 386 9.69 -19.57 1.04
CA TYR A 386 10.16 -20.88 0.57
C TYR A 386 9.03 -21.88 0.28
N LEU A 387 7.78 -21.60 0.66
CA LEU A 387 6.60 -22.32 0.15
C LEU A 387 6.52 -22.30 -1.39
N SER A 388 7.13 -21.30 -2.04
CA SER A 388 7.28 -21.25 -3.50
C SER A 388 8.07 -22.43 -4.07
N CYS A 389 8.94 -23.08 -3.27
CA CYS A 389 9.71 -24.23 -3.69
C CYS A 389 8.87 -25.51 -3.79
N SER A 390 7.80 -25.63 -3.00
CA SER A 390 6.94 -26.83 -2.99
C SER A 390 5.69 -26.70 -3.86
N ALA A 391 5.08 -25.51 -3.91
CA ALA A 391 3.79 -25.29 -4.57
C ALA A 391 3.86 -24.55 -5.93
N SER A 392 5.05 -24.19 -6.41
CA SER A 392 5.34 -23.16 -7.42
C SER A 392 5.18 -21.72 -6.92
N SER A 393 5.95 -20.79 -7.49
CA SER A 393 5.92 -19.38 -7.12
C SER A 393 4.59 -18.69 -7.43
N SER A 394 3.89 -19.10 -8.49
CA SER A 394 2.59 -18.52 -8.89
C SER A 394 1.48 -18.85 -7.88
N VAL A 395 1.47 -20.10 -7.40
CA VAL A 395 0.52 -20.55 -6.37
C VAL A 395 0.85 -19.91 -5.02
N ALA A 396 2.13 -19.90 -4.61
CA ALA A 396 2.54 -19.24 -3.38
C ALA A 396 2.22 -17.73 -3.39
N PHE A 397 2.47 -17.05 -4.52
CA PHE A 397 2.06 -15.66 -4.73
C PHE A 397 0.55 -15.50 -4.50
N THR A 398 -0.27 -16.36 -5.08
CA THR A 398 -1.73 -16.33 -4.92
C THR A 398 -2.16 -16.49 -3.46
N TRP A 399 -1.52 -17.39 -2.70
CA TRP A 399 -1.81 -17.56 -1.26
C TRP A 399 -1.47 -16.31 -0.45
N PHE A 400 -0.27 -15.76 -0.63
CA PHE A 400 0.13 -14.53 0.06
C PHE A 400 -0.70 -13.32 -0.37
N GLN A 401 -1.07 -13.24 -1.66
CA GLN A 401 -1.97 -12.23 -2.19
C GLN A 401 -3.31 -12.25 -1.46
N ASN A 402 -3.94 -13.41 -1.31
CA ASN A 402 -5.24 -13.54 -0.63
C ASN A 402 -5.14 -13.10 0.84
N LEU A 403 -4.11 -13.55 1.56
CA LEU A 403 -3.85 -13.19 2.97
C LEU A 403 -3.62 -11.68 3.14
N ALA A 404 -2.79 -11.08 2.28
CA ALA A 404 -2.51 -9.64 2.29
C ALA A 404 -3.76 -8.81 1.98
N THR A 405 -4.58 -9.27 1.02
CA THR A 405 -5.84 -8.61 0.63
C THR A 405 -6.81 -8.51 1.80
N LEU A 406 -7.02 -9.60 2.52
CA LEU A 406 -7.94 -9.59 3.65
C LEU A 406 -7.42 -8.64 4.76
N SER A 407 -6.11 -8.66 5.01
CA SER A 407 -5.50 -7.80 6.02
C SER A 407 -5.57 -6.30 5.67
N SER A 408 -5.38 -5.92 4.40
CA SER A 408 -5.53 -4.52 3.96
C SER A 408 -6.98 -4.05 4.08
N LEU A 409 -7.95 -4.88 3.67
CA LEU A 409 -9.38 -4.58 3.82
C LEU A 409 -9.77 -4.33 5.28
N PHE A 410 -9.27 -5.14 6.22
CA PHE A 410 -9.50 -4.91 7.65
C PHE A 410 -8.88 -3.61 8.16
N THR A 411 -7.68 -3.27 7.67
CA THR A 411 -7.04 -1.98 8.00
C THR A 411 -7.89 -0.83 7.50
N TRP A 412 -8.36 -0.86 6.26
CA TRP A 412 -9.19 0.20 5.68
C TRP A 412 -10.57 0.30 6.30
N PHE A 413 -11.20 -0.84 6.62
CA PHE A 413 -12.43 -0.86 7.42
C PHE A 413 -12.21 -0.16 8.77
N SER A 414 -11.12 -0.48 9.45
CA SER A 414 -10.76 0.11 10.74
C SER A 414 -10.48 1.61 10.64
N ILE A 415 -9.80 2.07 9.58
CA ILE A 415 -9.59 3.50 9.32
C ILE A 415 -10.93 4.24 9.23
N CYS A 416 -11.90 3.70 8.47
CA CYS A 416 -13.21 4.32 8.35
C CYS A 416 -13.95 4.34 9.70
N LEU A 417 -13.87 3.26 10.49
CA LEU A 417 -14.47 3.20 11.82
C LEU A 417 -13.86 4.25 12.76
N ILE A 418 -12.53 4.33 12.79
CA ILE A 418 -11.78 5.32 13.56
C ILE A 418 -12.20 6.73 13.14
N TYR A 419 -12.36 6.99 11.85
CA TYR A 419 -12.81 8.30 11.37
C TYR A 419 -14.23 8.65 11.83
N VAL A 420 -15.18 7.72 11.75
CA VAL A 420 -16.54 7.96 12.26
C VAL A 420 -16.51 8.33 13.75
N ARG A 421 -15.62 7.70 14.53
CA ARG A 421 -15.42 7.99 15.95
C ARG A 421 -14.76 9.35 16.17
N PHE A 422 -13.71 9.68 15.41
CA PHE A 422 -13.07 11.00 15.39
C PHE A 422 -14.06 12.11 15.05
N HIS A 423 -14.84 11.96 13.98
CA HIS A 423 -15.87 12.91 13.58
C HIS A 423 -16.92 13.11 14.68
N SER A 424 -17.34 12.03 15.35
CA SER A 424 -18.27 12.11 16.47
C SER A 424 -17.65 12.80 17.69
N ALA A 425 -16.36 12.60 17.95
CA ALA A 425 -15.63 13.28 19.03
C ALA A 425 -15.51 14.79 18.80
N LEU A 426 -15.16 15.22 17.58
CA LEU A 426 -15.14 16.64 17.21
C LEU A 426 -16.49 17.30 17.49
N LYS A 427 -17.58 16.65 17.08
CA LYS A 427 -18.95 17.16 17.31
C LYS A 427 -19.30 17.20 18.80
N ALA A 428 -18.97 16.16 19.56
CA ALA A 428 -19.27 16.07 20.99
C ALA A 428 -18.49 17.10 21.83
N GLN A 429 -17.30 17.49 21.38
CA GLN A 429 -16.41 18.45 22.06
C GLN A 429 -16.50 19.86 21.48
N GLY A 430 -17.45 20.13 20.57
CA GLY A 430 -17.69 21.47 20.02
C GLY A 430 -16.60 21.99 19.05
N ILE A 431 -15.76 21.11 18.49
CA ILE A 431 -14.71 21.50 17.54
C ILE A 431 -15.30 21.53 16.13
N ASP A 432 -15.35 22.72 15.54
CA ASP A 432 -15.81 22.86 14.16
C ASP A 432 -14.79 22.22 13.19
N ARG A 433 -15.29 21.41 12.26
CA ARG A 433 -14.48 20.79 11.19
C ARG A 433 -13.86 21.81 10.24
N SER A 434 -14.35 23.05 10.22
CA SER A 434 -13.67 24.14 9.49
C SER A 434 -12.28 24.47 10.05
N SER A 435 -12.01 24.13 11.31
CA SER A 435 -10.69 24.32 11.95
C SER A 435 -9.64 23.29 11.51
N LEU A 436 -10.05 22.22 10.81
CA LEU A 436 -9.13 21.19 10.32
C LEU A 436 -8.26 21.75 9.19
N THR A 437 -6.95 21.47 9.24
CA THR A 437 -6.01 21.84 8.17
C THR A 437 -6.41 21.24 6.82
N PHE A 438 -6.96 20.03 6.83
CA PHE A 438 -7.57 19.42 5.67
C PHE A 438 -9.01 19.02 6.00
N LYS A 439 -9.94 19.54 5.21
CA LYS A 439 -11.36 19.23 5.29
C LYS A 439 -11.80 18.57 3.99
N ALA A 440 -12.17 17.30 4.08
CA ALA A 440 -12.75 16.55 2.99
C ALA A 440 -14.26 16.87 2.84
N PRO A 441 -14.75 16.97 1.60
CA PRO A 441 -16.17 17.15 1.34
C PRO A 441 -16.96 15.90 1.75
N CYS A 442 -18.27 16.06 1.96
CA CYS A 442 -19.24 14.97 2.15
C CYS A 442 -18.96 14.02 3.33
N GLN A 443 -18.09 14.38 4.27
CA GLN A 443 -17.91 13.61 5.49
C GLN A 443 -19.05 13.87 6.49
N PRO A 444 -19.53 12.85 7.22
CA PRO A 444 -18.94 11.50 7.36
C PRO A 444 -19.48 10.45 6.37
N TYR A 445 -20.29 10.82 5.37
CA TYR A 445 -20.91 9.87 4.44
C TYR A 445 -19.88 9.08 3.62
N LEU A 446 -18.76 9.71 3.25
CA LEU A 446 -17.66 9.02 2.56
C LEU A 446 -17.09 7.87 3.39
N ALA A 447 -16.88 8.08 4.69
CA ALA A 447 -16.39 7.05 5.59
C ALA A 447 -17.38 5.88 5.73
N TRP A 448 -18.69 6.17 5.84
CA TRP A 448 -19.72 5.12 5.91
C TRP A 448 -19.80 4.30 4.63
N PHE A 449 -19.77 4.94 3.46
CA PHE A 449 -19.75 4.25 2.17
C PHE A 449 -18.56 3.30 2.05
N SER A 450 -17.35 3.78 2.32
CA SER A 450 -16.14 2.96 2.29
C SER A 450 -16.16 1.83 3.31
N MET A 451 -16.65 2.10 4.53
CA MET A 451 -16.77 1.08 5.58
C MET A 451 -17.70 -0.05 5.16
N PHE A 452 -18.87 0.28 4.62
CA PHE A 452 -19.82 -0.71 4.09
C PHE A 452 -19.20 -1.51 2.95
N TYR A 453 -18.55 -0.83 1.99
CA TYR A 453 -17.88 -1.47 0.88
C TYR A 453 -16.81 -2.47 1.34
N PHE A 454 -15.87 -2.07 2.20
CA PHE A 454 -14.83 -2.97 2.70
C PHE A 454 -15.41 -4.12 3.53
N GLY A 455 -16.43 -3.85 4.35
CA GLY A 455 -17.14 -4.89 5.10
C GLY A 455 -17.77 -5.95 4.20
N LEU A 456 -18.43 -5.50 3.11
CA LEU A 456 -19.00 -6.39 2.10
C LEU A 456 -17.92 -7.26 1.44
N ILE A 457 -16.79 -6.66 1.03
CA ILE A 457 -15.70 -7.41 0.40
C ILE A 457 -15.06 -8.40 1.39
N ILE A 458 -14.88 -8.04 2.67
CA ILE A 458 -14.35 -8.95 3.70
C ILE A 458 -15.19 -10.23 3.77
N VAL A 459 -16.51 -10.09 3.89
CA VAL A 459 -17.45 -11.22 4.01
C VAL A 459 -17.38 -12.14 2.79
N PHE A 460 -17.40 -11.56 1.59
CA PHE A 460 -17.50 -12.32 0.34
C PHE A 460 -16.15 -12.56 -0.36
N SER A 461 -15.01 -12.15 0.19
CA SER A 461 -13.69 -12.23 -0.46
C SER A 461 -13.30 -13.62 -0.97
N GLY A 462 -13.77 -14.68 -0.29
CA GLY A 462 -13.52 -16.08 -0.64
C GLY A 462 -14.73 -16.83 -1.17
N PHE A 463 -15.74 -16.16 -1.73
CA PHE A 463 -16.94 -16.84 -2.25
C PHE A 463 -16.63 -18.01 -3.20
N TRP A 464 -15.55 -17.88 -3.99
CA TRP A 464 -15.11 -18.88 -4.96
C TRP A 464 -14.52 -20.15 -4.32
N THR A 465 -14.13 -20.13 -3.05
CA THR A 465 -13.52 -21.28 -2.38
C THR A 465 -14.54 -22.35 -1.99
N PHE A 466 -15.83 -22.05 -2.11
CA PHE A 466 -16.92 -22.96 -1.78
C PHE A 466 -17.36 -23.82 -2.97
N THR A 467 -16.97 -23.46 -4.20
CA THR A 467 -17.52 -24.07 -5.43
C THR A 467 -16.45 -24.19 -6.53
N PRO A 468 -15.75 -25.35 -6.61
CA PRO A 468 -15.77 -26.47 -5.66
C PRO A 468 -15.02 -26.13 -4.36
N TRP A 469 -15.32 -26.85 -3.28
CA TRP A 469 -14.66 -26.67 -2.00
C TRP A 469 -13.13 -26.82 -2.12
N ASN A 470 -12.38 -25.81 -1.66
CA ASN A 470 -10.93 -25.84 -1.64
C ASN A 470 -10.42 -25.36 -0.27
N ALA A 471 -10.02 -26.31 0.59
CA ALA A 471 -9.61 -26.03 1.96
C ALA A 471 -8.41 -25.08 2.05
N ASN A 472 -7.38 -25.26 1.21
CA ASN A 472 -6.19 -24.40 1.19
C ASN A 472 -6.55 -22.95 0.84
N SER A 473 -7.42 -22.77 -0.16
CA SER A 473 -7.89 -21.46 -0.58
C SER A 473 -8.81 -20.81 0.45
N PHE A 474 -9.69 -21.60 1.06
CA PHE A 474 -10.58 -21.13 2.12
C PHE A 474 -9.77 -20.61 3.31
N VAL A 475 -8.81 -21.40 3.80
CA VAL A 475 -7.92 -21.00 4.90
C VAL A 475 -7.13 -19.76 4.52
N THR A 476 -6.47 -19.74 3.36
CA THR A 476 -5.66 -18.57 2.95
C THR A 476 -6.49 -17.31 2.68
N THR A 477 -7.79 -17.44 2.38
CA THR A 477 -8.67 -16.28 2.16
C THR A 477 -9.33 -15.78 3.44
N TYR A 478 -9.68 -16.67 4.38
CA TYR A 478 -10.49 -16.31 5.56
C TYR A 478 -9.76 -16.35 6.91
N ILE A 479 -8.55 -16.92 7.02
CA ILE A 479 -7.82 -17.04 8.32
C ILE A 479 -7.57 -15.69 9.01
N GLY A 480 -7.51 -14.59 8.24
CA GLY A 480 -7.36 -13.25 8.80
C GLY A 480 -8.53 -12.82 9.69
N ILE A 481 -9.76 -13.32 9.44
CA ILE A 481 -10.95 -12.96 10.23
C ILE A 481 -10.84 -13.47 11.68
N PRO A 482 -10.69 -14.79 11.94
CA PRO A 482 -10.53 -15.29 13.30
C PRO A 482 -9.22 -14.81 13.93
N LEU A 483 -8.15 -14.60 13.17
CA LEU A 483 -6.89 -14.08 13.70
C LEU A 483 -7.07 -12.65 14.26
N LEU A 484 -7.70 -11.76 13.50
CA LEU A 484 -7.97 -10.39 13.97
C LEU A 484 -8.95 -10.37 15.14
N GLY A 485 -10.01 -11.19 15.06
CA GLY A 485 -10.96 -11.37 16.15
C GLY A 485 -10.27 -11.86 17.43
N ALA A 486 -9.35 -12.83 17.31
CA ALA A 486 -8.56 -13.34 18.43
C ALA A 486 -7.63 -12.25 19.01
N LEU A 487 -6.94 -11.46 18.18
CA LEU A 487 -6.10 -10.36 18.65
C LEU A 487 -6.92 -9.31 19.40
N PHE A 488 -8.08 -8.92 18.86
CA PHE A 488 -8.99 -7.97 19.51
C PHE A 488 -9.50 -8.53 20.84
N CYS A 489 -10.07 -9.74 20.84
CA CYS A 489 -10.62 -10.38 22.03
C CYS A 489 -9.55 -10.61 23.11
N PHE A 490 -8.35 -11.08 22.72
CA PHE A 490 -7.23 -11.27 23.63
C PHE A 490 -6.92 -9.99 24.39
N TRP A 491 -6.73 -8.86 23.69
CA TRP A 491 -6.42 -7.60 24.37
C TRP A 491 -7.61 -7.05 25.15
N LYS A 492 -8.82 -7.18 24.59
CA LYS A 492 -10.08 -6.72 25.20
C LYS A 492 -10.30 -7.37 26.57
N PHE A 493 -10.10 -8.68 26.69
CA PHE A 493 -10.31 -9.40 27.94
C PHE A 493 -9.09 -9.33 28.87
N PHE A 494 -7.87 -9.40 28.34
CA PHE A 494 -6.65 -9.36 29.16
C PHE A 494 -6.43 -7.98 29.78
N LYS A 495 -6.65 -6.89 29.03
CA LYS A 495 -6.50 -5.52 29.51
C LYS A 495 -7.83 -4.87 29.96
N LYS A 496 -8.95 -5.59 29.85
CA LYS A 496 -10.30 -5.12 30.24
C LYS A 496 -10.63 -3.73 29.67
N THR A 497 -10.27 -3.50 28.41
CA THR A 497 -10.42 -2.20 27.77
C THR A 497 -11.90 -1.87 27.53
N LYS A 498 -12.22 -0.59 27.40
CA LYS A 498 -13.57 -0.10 27.10
C LYS A 498 -13.56 0.75 25.85
N TRP A 499 -14.71 0.80 25.19
CA TRP A 499 -14.94 1.76 24.13
C TRP A 499 -14.90 3.16 24.72
N ILE A 500 -14.15 4.06 24.08
CA ILE A 500 -13.96 5.43 24.52
C ILE A 500 -15.17 6.26 24.09
N PRO A 501 -15.90 6.92 25.01
CA PRO A 501 -16.98 7.84 24.68
C PRO A 501 -16.49 9.01 23.82
N SER A 502 -17.31 9.51 22.89
CA SER A 502 -16.93 10.66 22.04
C SER A 502 -16.54 11.92 22.82
N THR A 503 -17.15 12.13 23.99
CA THR A 503 -16.88 13.25 24.89
C THR A 503 -15.52 13.16 25.57
N GLU A 504 -14.97 11.95 25.70
CA GLU A 504 -13.70 11.66 26.40
C GLU A 504 -12.55 11.35 25.43
N ALA A 505 -12.84 11.19 24.14
CA ALA A 505 -11.85 10.88 23.13
C ALA A 505 -10.75 11.96 23.09
N ASP A 506 -9.49 11.51 23.17
CA ASP A 506 -8.35 12.42 23.29
C ASP A 506 -7.97 13.04 21.94
N LEU A 507 -8.41 14.30 21.72
CA LEU A 507 -8.13 15.08 20.52
C LEU A 507 -6.92 16.00 20.65
N HIS A 508 -6.32 16.12 21.85
CA HIS A 508 -5.40 17.22 22.18
C HIS A 508 -3.99 16.78 22.61
N ARG A 509 -3.82 15.57 23.16
CA ARG A 509 -2.49 15.11 23.61
C ARG A 509 -1.48 15.14 22.46
N ASP A 510 -0.31 15.69 22.72
CA ASP A 510 0.79 15.92 21.77
C ASP A 510 0.51 16.99 20.69
N LYS A 511 -0.74 17.46 20.55
CA LYS A 511 -1.13 18.40 19.50
C LYS A 511 -0.42 19.75 19.63
N ALA A 512 -0.37 20.32 20.84
CA ALA A 512 0.26 21.62 21.07
C ALA A 512 1.76 21.60 20.76
N ALA A 513 2.46 20.53 21.15
CA ALA A 513 3.87 20.35 20.83
C ALA A 513 4.12 20.26 19.32
N ILE A 514 3.24 19.55 18.59
CA ILE A 514 3.30 19.45 17.12
C ILE A 514 2.97 20.79 16.45
N ASP A 515 2.00 21.54 16.98
CA ASP A 515 1.59 22.84 16.44
C ASP A 515 2.67 23.92 16.64
N ALA A 516 3.48 23.80 17.69
CA ALA A 516 4.60 24.70 17.96
C ALA A 516 5.80 24.51 17.02
N ILE A 517 5.86 23.41 16.25
CA ILE A 517 6.96 23.15 15.33
C ILE A 517 6.87 24.11 14.15
N ILE A 518 7.87 25.01 14.03
CA ILE A 518 8.02 25.89 12.87
C ILE A 518 8.70 25.10 11.75
N TRP A 519 7.98 24.92 10.65
CA TRP A 519 8.50 24.21 9.48
C TRP A 519 9.16 25.19 8.51
N GLU A 520 10.48 25.13 8.36
CA GLU A 520 11.19 25.92 7.35
C GLU A 520 10.84 25.43 5.94
N GLU A 521 10.11 26.26 5.19
CA GLU A 521 9.75 26.00 3.80
C GLU A 521 10.60 26.82 2.84
N ARG A 522 11.33 26.15 1.94
CA ARG A 522 11.91 26.83 0.78
C ARG A 522 10.80 27.02 -0.27
N GLN A 523 10.39 28.26 -0.47
CA GLN A 523 9.49 28.61 -1.57
C GLN A 523 10.23 28.41 -2.91
N PRO A 524 9.72 27.57 -3.84
CA PRO A 524 10.36 27.38 -5.12
C PRO A 524 10.26 28.66 -5.97
N THR A 525 11.41 29.22 -6.33
CA THR A 525 11.49 30.46 -7.12
C THR A 525 11.41 30.21 -8.63
N THR A 526 11.84 29.04 -9.10
CA THR A 526 11.86 28.68 -10.53
C THR A 526 10.59 27.96 -10.97
N ILE A 527 10.23 28.05 -12.27
CA ILE A 527 9.09 27.30 -12.85
C ILE A 527 9.28 25.79 -12.63
N TRP A 528 10.49 25.30 -12.86
CA TRP A 528 10.85 23.90 -12.59
C TRP A 528 10.74 23.57 -11.10
N GLY A 529 11.20 24.45 -10.22
CA GLY A 529 11.02 24.30 -8.77
C GLY A 529 9.55 24.26 -8.37
N LYS A 530 8.68 25.06 -8.98
CA LYS A 530 7.23 25.06 -8.73
C LYS A 530 6.57 23.78 -9.23
N PHE A 531 6.98 23.27 -10.40
CA PHE A 531 6.55 21.97 -10.89
C PHE A 531 6.99 20.84 -9.95
N TRP A 532 8.24 20.84 -9.49
CA TRP A 532 8.74 19.86 -8.53
C TRP A 532 8.06 19.94 -7.17
N ASP A 533 7.82 21.15 -6.65
CA ASP A 533 7.06 21.34 -5.41
C ASP A 533 5.59 20.93 -5.55
N TRP A 534 5.01 21.10 -6.73
CA TRP A 534 3.68 20.60 -7.04
C TRP A 534 3.66 19.07 -7.18
N LEU A 535 4.70 18.47 -7.79
CA LEU A 535 4.83 17.04 -8.00
C LEU A 535 5.12 16.29 -6.69
N CYS A 536 5.89 16.88 -5.78
CA CYS A 536 6.36 16.29 -4.53
C CYS A 536 5.52 16.73 -3.30
#